data_AF-A0A0H2V4K2-F1
#
_entry.id   AF-A0A0H2V4K2-F1
#
_cell.length_a   1.000
_cell.length_b   1.000
_cell.length_c   1.000
_cell.angle_alpha   90.00
_cell.angle_beta   90.00
_cell.angle_gamma   90.00
#
_symmetry.space_group_name_H-M   'P 1'
#
loop_
_entity.id
_entity.type
_entity.pdbx_description
1 polymer ?
#
loop_
_entity_poly.entity_id
_entity_poly.type
_entity_poly.pdbx_seq_one_letter_code
_entity_poly.pdbx_strand_id
1 'polypeptide(L)'
;MLRNMKIFISDLQKAELERLHDTSRNKRVCDRIKAILLASEGWSSVMIAQALRLHQTTVDHHIHEFMNKGKLKPENGGSDSKLSAEQTSLLIKHLSDNLFHHTHEIIAFVLHTWGILFSVAGMNKWLHRNGFSYKKPAGTPHKFSEERQAQFIEFMKT
;
A
#
# COMPACT_ATOMS: atom_id res chain seq x y z
N MET A 1 30.74 17.21 15.19
CA MET A 1 31.96 16.38 15.20
C MET A 1 31.84 15.35 14.10
N LEU A 2 32.73 15.40 13.10
CA LEU A 2 32.73 14.49 11.95
C LEU A 2 33.24 13.12 12.42
N ARG A 3 32.32 12.16 12.62
CA ARG A 3 32.71 10.75 12.79
C ARG A 3 33.16 10.25 11.43
N ASN A 4 34.45 10.04 11.24
CA ASN A 4 34.95 9.23 10.12
C ASN A 4 34.40 7.81 10.29
N MET A 5 33.35 7.48 9.54
CA MET A 5 32.74 6.16 9.52
C MET A 5 33.38 5.34 8.39
N LYS A 6 34.63 4.91 8.58
CA LYS A 6 35.18 3.88 7.70
C LYS A 6 34.55 2.56 8.10
N ILE A 7 33.68 2.03 7.24
CA ILE A 7 33.10 0.70 7.41
C ILE A 7 34.03 -0.34 6.80
N PHE A 8 34.00 -1.55 7.35
CA PHE A 8 34.76 -2.68 6.82
C PHE A 8 33.81 -3.64 6.12
N ILE A 9 34.06 -3.90 4.84
CA ILE A 9 33.41 -4.94 4.03
C ILE A 9 34.51 -5.82 3.42
N SER A 10 34.22 -7.10 3.19
CA SER A 10 35.20 -7.99 2.54
C SER A 10 35.33 -7.70 1.05
N ASP A 11 36.45 -8.11 0.44
CA ASP A 11 36.64 -7.97 -1.01
C ASP A 11 35.55 -8.69 -1.82
N LEU A 12 35.09 -9.84 -1.33
CA LEU A 12 33.98 -10.58 -1.92
C LEU A 12 32.67 -9.77 -1.85
N GLN A 13 32.38 -9.15 -0.69
CA GLN A 13 31.20 -8.29 -0.55
C GLN A 13 31.29 -7.06 -1.45
N LYS A 14 32.47 -6.45 -1.56
CA LYS A 14 32.72 -5.33 -2.46
C LYS A 14 32.42 -5.69 -3.91
N ALA A 15 32.98 -6.80 -4.39
CA ALA A 15 32.75 -7.28 -5.75
C ALA A 15 31.26 -7.60 -6.02
N GLU A 16 30.55 -8.20 -5.04
CA GLU A 16 29.12 -8.47 -5.18
C GLU A 16 28.29 -7.18 -5.23
N LEU A 17 28.63 -6.19 -4.41
CA LEU A 17 27.98 -4.87 -4.45
C LEU A 17 28.18 -4.17 -5.79
N GLU A 18 29.40 -4.20 -6.34
CA GLU A 18 29.69 -3.65 -7.67
C GLU A 18 28.88 -4.36 -8.76
N ARG A 19 28.83 -5.69 -8.75
CA ARG A 19 28.01 -6.48 -9.67
C ARG A 19 26.50 -6.16 -9.56
N LEU A 20 25.99 -5.99 -8.33
CA LEU A 20 24.60 -5.60 -8.08
C LEU A 20 24.31 -4.18 -8.55
N HIS A 21 25.26 -3.26 -8.40
CA HIS A 21 25.15 -1.89 -8.88
C HIS A 21 25.03 -1.86 -10.41
N ASP A 22 25.87 -2.62 -11.12
CA ASP A 22 25.92 -2.62 -12.58
C ASP A 22 24.67 -3.23 -13.22
N THR A 23 24.07 -4.21 -12.55
CA THR A 23 22.85 -4.89 -13.04
C THR A 23 21.56 -4.17 -12.64
N SER A 24 21.57 -3.38 -11.57
CA SER A 24 20.37 -2.70 -11.07
C SER A 24 20.02 -1.47 -11.90
N ARG A 25 18.73 -1.32 -12.24
CA ARG A 25 18.16 -0.09 -12.81
C ARG A 25 17.51 0.82 -11.78
N ASN A 26 17.36 0.34 -10.54
CA ASN A 26 16.71 1.11 -9.50
C ASN A 26 17.70 2.09 -8.86
N LYS A 27 17.56 3.38 -9.20
CA LYS A 27 18.44 4.46 -8.70
C LYS A 27 18.60 4.45 -7.17
N ARG A 28 17.53 4.15 -6.43
CA ARG A 28 17.57 4.11 -4.95
C ARG A 28 18.46 2.98 -4.43
N VAL A 29 18.48 1.85 -5.13
CA VAL A 29 19.37 0.72 -4.81
C VAL A 29 20.81 1.09 -5.18
N CYS A 30 21.01 1.67 -6.36
CA CYS A 30 22.35 2.09 -6.81
C CYS A 30 22.98 3.12 -5.87
N ASP A 31 22.23 4.14 -5.43
CA ASP A 31 22.75 5.18 -4.53
C ASP A 31 23.07 4.62 -3.13
N ARG A 32 22.28 3.65 -2.65
CA ARG A 32 22.61 2.89 -1.42
C ARG A 32 23.92 2.14 -1.57
N ILE A 33 24.10 1.41 -2.67
CA ILE A 33 25.33 0.65 -2.93
C ILE A 33 26.53 1.59 -3.00
N LYS A 34 26.45 2.70 -3.76
CA LYS A 34 27.53 3.70 -3.83
C LYS A 34 27.89 4.26 -2.47
N ALA A 35 26.90 4.56 -1.63
CA ALA A 35 27.16 5.07 -0.28
C ALA A 35 27.98 4.07 0.56
N ILE A 36 27.69 2.77 0.45
CA ILE A 36 28.42 1.70 1.16
C ILE A 36 29.84 1.57 0.61
N LEU A 37 30.00 1.51 -0.72
CA LEU A 37 31.31 1.39 -1.36
C LEU A 37 32.21 2.59 -1.00
N LEU A 38 31.72 3.82 -1.16
CA LEU A 38 32.47 5.03 -0.83
C LEU A 38 32.82 5.12 0.66
N ALA A 39 31.91 4.70 1.55
CA ALA A 39 32.19 4.64 2.99
C ALA A 39 33.28 3.60 3.32
N SER A 40 33.29 2.45 2.63
CA SER A 40 34.37 1.45 2.78
C SER A 40 35.72 1.96 2.28
N GLU A 41 35.70 2.83 1.27
CA GLU A 41 36.87 3.52 0.71
C GLU A 41 37.33 4.71 1.57
N GLY A 42 36.65 4.98 2.69
CA GLY A 42 37.03 6.00 3.66
C GLY A 42 36.47 7.40 3.38
N TRP A 43 35.52 7.54 2.46
CA TRP A 43 34.83 8.81 2.27
C TRP A 43 33.97 9.14 3.49
N SER A 44 33.96 10.41 3.90
CA SER A 44 33.06 10.87 4.95
C SER A 44 31.61 10.92 4.46
N SER A 45 30.64 10.74 5.36
CA SER A 45 29.21 10.87 5.02
C SER A 45 28.87 12.20 4.34
N VAL A 46 29.58 13.29 4.69
CA VAL A 46 29.43 14.61 4.07
C VAL A 46 29.87 14.59 2.60
N MET A 47 31.03 13.99 2.31
CA MET A 47 31.53 13.86 0.93
C MET A 47 30.61 12.99 0.08
N ILE A 48 30.14 11.87 0.63
CA ILE A 48 29.21 10.96 -0.03
C ILE A 48 27.88 11.67 -0.30
N ALA A 49 27.34 12.38 0.68
CA ALA A 49 26.11 13.16 0.55
C ALA A 49 26.22 14.20 -0.57
N GLN A 50 27.34 14.92 -0.62
CA GLN A 50 27.60 15.89 -1.68
C GLN A 50 27.70 15.23 -3.06
N ALA A 51 28.42 14.11 -3.19
CA ALA A 51 28.60 13.39 -4.45
C ALA A 51 27.29 12.79 -4.99
N LEU A 52 26.47 12.23 -4.10
CA LEU A 52 25.20 11.58 -4.45
C LEU A 52 24.01 12.55 -4.47
N ARG A 53 24.21 13.82 -4.07
CA ARG A 53 23.14 14.82 -3.89
C ARG A 53 22.03 14.35 -2.95
N LEU A 54 22.44 13.73 -1.84
CA LEU A 54 21.56 13.26 -0.77
C LEU A 54 21.79 14.08 0.51
N HIS A 55 20.83 14.05 1.42
CA HIS A 55 21.05 14.59 2.75
C HIS A 55 22.02 13.69 3.55
N GLN A 56 22.89 14.29 4.37
CA GLN A 56 23.89 13.54 5.14
C GLN A 56 23.24 12.44 6.01
N THR A 57 22.13 12.76 6.69
CA THR A 57 21.44 11.78 7.54
C THR A 57 20.87 10.60 6.75
N THR A 58 20.54 10.79 5.46
CA THR A 58 20.11 9.70 4.58
C THR A 58 21.26 8.75 4.30
N VAL A 59 22.45 9.28 4.02
CA VAL A 59 23.68 8.48 3.82
C VAL A 59 24.02 7.70 5.10
N ASP A 60 24.02 8.36 6.25
CA ASP A 60 24.28 7.73 7.54
C ASP A 60 23.29 6.57 7.80
N HIS A 61 22.01 6.80 7.53
CA HIS A 61 20.98 5.77 7.66
C HIS A 61 21.20 4.58 6.70
N HIS A 62 21.59 4.84 5.46
CA HIS A 62 21.85 3.79 4.47
C HIS A 62 23.01 2.89 4.89
N ILE A 63 24.10 3.50 5.35
CA ILE A 63 25.26 2.77 5.89
C ILE A 63 24.84 1.95 7.11
N HIS A 64 24.11 2.54 8.06
CA HIS A 64 23.67 1.86 9.27
C HIS A 64 22.74 0.66 9.01
N GLU A 65 21.73 0.81 8.14
CA GLU A 65 20.82 -0.28 7.78
C GLU A 65 21.55 -1.42 7.04
N PHE A 66 22.58 -1.10 6.24
CA PHE A 66 23.41 -2.13 5.62
C PHE A 66 24.23 -2.89 6.67
N MET A 67 24.91 -2.19 7.57
CA MET A 67 25.73 -2.83 8.60
C MET A 67 24.93 -3.73 9.54
N ASN A 68 23.68 -3.35 9.85
CA ASN A 68 22.84 -4.11 10.78
C ASN A 68 22.02 -5.22 10.11
N LYS A 69 21.56 -5.02 8.87
CA LYS A 69 20.55 -5.87 8.22
C LYS A 69 20.89 -6.28 6.79
N GLY A 70 22.03 -5.86 6.23
CA GLY A 70 22.39 -6.09 4.83
C GLY A 70 21.45 -5.41 3.83
N LYS A 71 20.74 -4.35 4.24
CA LYS A 71 19.62 -3.80 3.47
C LYS A 71 20.05 -2.90 2.31
N LEU A 72 19.88 -3.39 1.10
CA LEU A 72 20.21 -2.65 -0.14
C LEU A 72 19.01 -2.02 -0.86
N LYS A 73 17.79 -2.41 -0.50
CA LYS A 73 16.56 -1.93 -1.14
C LYS A 73 15.59 -1.32 -0.13
N PRO A 74 14.77 -0.34 -0.55
CA PRO A 74 13.67 0.11 0.28
C PRO A 74 12.64 -1.01 0.42
N GLU A 75 12.12 -1.19 1.64
CA GLU A 75 10.99 -2.08 1.95
C GLU A 75 9.70 -1.28 1.79
N ASN A 76 9.48 -0.77 0.59
CA ASN A 76 8.24 -0.10 0.27
C ASN A 76 7.18 -1.16 0.03
N GLY A 77 6.27 -1.32 1.00
CA GLY A 77 5.09 -2.17 0.89
C GLY A 77 3.84 -1.36 1.20
N GLY A 78 2.71 -1.80 0.66
CA GLY A 78 1.40 -1.35 1.17
C GLY A 78 1.15 -1.93 2.56
N SER A 79 0.18 -1.38 3.28
CA SER A 79 -0.30 -2.01 4.51
C SER A 79 -0.98 -3.34 4.19
N ASP A 80 -0.79 -4.32 5.07
CA ASP A 80 -1.58 -5.54 5.06
C ASP A 80 -3.04 -5.25 5.37
N SER A 81 -3.91 -6.17 4.96
CA SER A 81 -5.33 -6.13 5.31
C SER A 81 -5.48 -6.27 6.83
N LYS A 82 -6.47 -5.58 7.41
CA LYS A 82 -6.84 -5.81 8.83
C LYS A 82 -7.46 -7.20 9.06
N LEU A 83 -7.97 -7.83 8.01
CA LEU A 83 -8.58 -9.15 8.06
C LEU A 83 -7.58 -10.23 7.66
N SER A 84 -7.57 -11.35 8.39
CA SER A 84 -6.84 -12.55 8.03
C SER A 84 -7.37 -13.17 6.72
N ALA A 85 -6.67 -14.17 6.19
CA ALA A 85 -7.10 -14.89 5.00
C ALA A 85 -8.44 -15.63 5.23
N GLU A 86 -8.62 -16.22 6.41
CA GLU A 86 -9.84 -16.90 6.83
C GLU A 86 -11.00 -15.91 6.99
N GLN A 87 -10.77 -14.80 7.69
CA GLN A 87 -11.76 -13.74 7.86
C GLN A 87 -12.17 -13.12 6.53
N THR A 88 -11.20 -12.93 5.62
CA THR A 88 -11.44 -12.42 4.27
C THR A 88 -12.35 -13.38 3.50
N SER A 89 -12.04 -14.68 3.51
CA SER A 89 -12.85 -15.71 2.84
C SER A 89 -14.28 -15.76 3.39
N LEU A 90 -14.42 -15.68 4.72
CA LEU A 90 -15.72 -15.65 5.38
C LEU A 90 -16.52 -14.40 5.02
N LEU A 91 -15.89 -13.22 5.03
CA LEU A 91 -16.56 -11.98 4.67
C LEU A 91 -16.97 -11.98 3.20
N ILE A 92 -16.12 -12.44 2.28
CA ILE A 92 -16.47 -12.56 0.86
C ILE A 92 -17.70 -13.45 0.68
N LYS A 93 -17.73 -14.62 1.34
CA LYS A 93 -18.88 -15.52 1.30
C LYS A 93 -20.14 -14.83 1.83
N HIS A 94 -20.04 -14.21 3.00
CA HIS A 94 -21.16 -13.52 3.62
C HIS A 94 -21.73 -12.38 2.76
N LEU A 95 -20.86 -11.58 2.14
CA LEU A 95 -21.25 -10.49 1.22
C LEU A 95 -21.78 -10.99 -0.12
N SER A 96 -21.44 -12.21 -0.53
CA SER A 96 -21.99 -12.84 -1.73
C SER A 96 -23.39 -13.37 -1.49
N ASP A 97 -23.64 -13.88 -0.28
CA ASP A 97 -24.92 -14.48 0.11
C ASP A 97 -25.93 -13.43 0.62
N ASN A 98 -25.48 -12.24 1.04
CA ASN A 98 -26.31 -11.22 1.68
C ASN A 98 -26.12 -9.85 1.00
N LEU A 99 -27.22 -9.20 0.65
CA LEU A 99 -27.19 -7.86 0.07
C LEU A 99 -27.11 -6.81 1.17
N PHE A 100 -25.99 -6.08 1.21
CA PHE A 100 -25.83 -4.87 2.02
C PHE A 100 -26.08 -3.63 1.15
N HIS A 101 -26.86 -2.69 1.67
CA HIS A 101 -27.16 -1.45 0.94
C HIS A 101 -26.06 -0.41 1.14
N HIS A 102 -25.37 -0.45 2.29
CA HIS A 102 -24.39 0.54 2.66
C HIS A 102 -23.13 -0.05 3.29
N THR A 103 -21.97 0.54 2.97
CA THR A 103 -20.67 0.12 3.52
C THR A 103 -20.63 0.13 5.04
N HIS A 104 -21.36 1.03 5.71
CA HIS A 104 -21.35 1.10 7.18
C HIS A 104 -21.97 -0.14 7.84
N GLU A 105 -22.92 -0.80 7.18
CA GLU A 105 -23.53 -2.05 7.66
C GLU A 105 -22.49 -3.18 7.66
N ILE A 106 -21.68 -3.24 6.60
CA ILE A 106 -20.55 -4.18 6.50
C ILE A 106 -19.52 -3.90 7.58
N ILE A 107 -19.23 -2.62 7.86
CA ILE A 107 -18.31 -2.23 8.94
C ILE A 107 -18.86 -2.67 10.30
N ALA A 108 -20.16 -2.46 10.54
CA ALA A 108 -20.82 -2.88 11.77
C ALA A 108 -20.77 -4.40 11.95
N PHE A 109 -21.01 -5.17 10.88
CA PHE A 109 -20.87 -6.63 10.88
C PHE A 109 -19.44 -7.04 11.25
N VAL A 110 -18.44 -6.52 10.55
CA VAL A 110 -17.02 -6.85 10.80
C VAL A 110 -16.59 -6.48 12.22
N LEU A 111 -17.06 -5.33 12.73
CA LEU A 111 -16.82 -4.91 14.10
C LEU A 111 -17.46 -5.88 15.10
N HIS A 112 -18.71 -6.30 14.86
CA HIS A 112 -19.43 -7.20 15.74
C HIS A 112 -18.84 -8.63 15.73
N THR A 113 -18.46 -9.14 14.57
CA THR A 113 -17.96 -10.52 14.42
C THR A 113 -16.52 -10.68 14.90
N TRP A 114 -15.66 -9.68 14.66
CA TRP A 114 -14.22 -9.82 14.91
C TRP A 114 -13.60 -8.69 15.76
N GLY A 115 -14.37 -7.69 16.18
CA GLY A 115 -13.85 -6.55 16.94
C GLY A 115 -12.99 -5.60 16.11
N ILE A 116 -13.02 -5.71 14.77
CA ILE A 116 -12.15 -4.95 13.88
C ILE A 116 -12.90 -3.75 13.30
N LEU A 117 -12.48 -2.55 13.69
CA LEU A 117 -13.06 -1.32 13.15
C LEU A 117 -12.39 -0.91 11.83
N PHE A 118 -13.18 -0.75 10.79
CA PHE A 118 -12.78 -0.13 9.54
C PHE A 118 -13.27 1.32 9.47
N SER A 119 -12.49 2.19 8.82
CA SER A 119 -13.04 3.44 8.28
C SER A 119 -13.84 3.14 7.00
N VAL A 120 -14.78 4.01 6.64
CA VAL A 120 -15.56 3.88 5.40
C VAL A 120 -14.66 3.76 4.17
N ALA A 121 -13.65 4.63 4.06
CA ALA A 121 -12.68 4.57 2.98
C ALA A 121 -11.85 3.27 2.99
N GLY A 122 -11.50 2.76 4.18
CA GLY A 122 -10.77 1.50 4.33
C GLY A 122 -11.61 0.30 3.86
N MET A 123 -12.88 0.25 4.26
CA MET A 123 -13.79 -0.81 3.83
C MET A 123 -14.05 -0.75 2.32
N ASN A 124 -14.27 0.44 1.75
CA ASN A 124 -14.43 0.58 0.30
C ASN A 124 -13.19 0.09 -0.46
N LYS A 125 -11.97 0.42 -0.01
CA LYS A 125 -10.73 -0.11 -0.59
C LYS A 125 -10.65 -1.63 -0.47
N TRP A 126 -11.05 -2.18 0.67
CA TRP A 126 -11.09 -3.63 0.88
C TRP A 126 -12.07 -4.32 -0.07
N LEU A 127 -13.28 -3.77 -0.24
CA LEU A 127 -14.29 -4.27 -1.17
C LEU A 127 -13.77 -4.32 -2.61
N HIS A 128 -13.19 -3.20 -3.08
CA HIS A 128 -12.60 -3.14 -4.42
C HIS A 128 -11.44 -4.14 -4.61
N ARG A 129 -10.59 -4.31 -3.59
CA ARG A 129 -9.47 -5.26 -3.65
C ARG A 129 -9.94 -6.71 -3.77
N ASN A 130 -11.10 -7.03 -3.21
CA ASN A 130 -11.71 -8.36 -3.25
C ASN A 130 -12.76 -8.52 -4.37
N GLY A 131 -12.75 -7.63 -5.37
CA GLY A 131 -13.58 -7.77 -6.56
C GLY A 131 -15.03 -7.28 -6.44
N PHE A 132 -15.42 -6.72 -5.29
CA PHE A 132 -16.73 -6.08 -5.14
C PHE A 132 -16.74 -4.72 -5.83
N SER A 133 -17.80 -4.46 -6.59
CA SER A 133 -18.01 -3.17 -7.25
C SER A 133 -19.41 -2.68 -6.96
N TYR A 134 -19.55 -1.37 -6.74
CA TYR A 134 -20.85 -0.76 -6.62
C TYR A 134 -21.52 -0.74 -8.00
N LYS A 135 -22.67 -1.41 -8.12
CA LYS A 135 -23.54 -1.28 -9.27
C LYS A 135 -24.67 -0.31 -8.92
N LYS A 136 -24.63 0.88 -9.54
CA LYS A 136 -25.77 1.80 -9.48
C LYS A 136 -26.98 1.09 -10.09
N PRO A 137 -28.12 0.98 -9.38
CA PRO A 137 -29.35 0.47 -9.98
C PRO A 137 -29.65 1.27 -11.23
N ALA A 138 -30.01 0.59 -12.33
CA ALA A 138 -30.50 1.28 -13.51
C ALA A 138 -31.74 2.06 -13.08
N GLY A 139 -31.72 3.39 -13.28
CA GLY A 139 -32.90 4.20 -13.02
C GLY A 139 -34.02 3.65 -13.90
N THR A 140 -35.13 3.24 -13.28
CA THR A 140 -36.30 2.83 -14.04
C THR A 140 -36.73 4.05 -14.87
N PRO A 141 -36.77 3.96 -16.21
CA PRO A 141 -37.24 5.07 -17.01
C PRO A 141 -38.65 5.43 -16.55
N HIS A 142 -38.84 6.67 -16.07
CA HIS A 142 -40.15 7.27 -15.90
C HIS A 142 -40.74 7.44 -17.31
N LYS A 143 -41.21 6.36 -17.93
CA LYS A 143 -42.19 6.50 -18.99
C LYS A 143 -43.53 6.62 -18.29
N PHE A 144 -43.98 7.87 -18.21
CA PHE A 144 -45.33 8.24 -17.86
C PHE A 144 -46.29 7.41 -18.73
N SER A 145 -47.26 6.75 -18.10
CA SER A 145 -48.34 6.06 -18.80
C SER A 145 -49.63 6.80 -18.46
N GLU A 146 -50.16 7.52 -19.45
CA GLU A 146 -51.41 8.28 -19.32
C GLU A 146 -52.57 7.37 -18.89
N GLU A 147 -52.64 6.15 -19.44
CA GLU A 147 -53.64 5.14 -19.07
C GLU A 147 -53.55 4.73 -17.59
N ARG A 148 -52.34 4.48 -17.07
CA ARG A 148 -52.15 4.13 -15.65
C ARG A 148 -52.45 5.30 -14.73
N GLN A 149 -52.16 6.53 -15.16
CA GLN A 149 -52.51 7.74 -14.41
C GLN A 149 -54.03 7.95 -14.37
N ALA A 150 -54.71 7.74 -15.49
CA ALA A 150 -56.17 7.82 -15.57
C ALA A 150 -56.84 6.79 -14.66
N GLN A 151 -56.38 5.53 -14.69
CA GLN A 151 -56.86 4.48 -13.79
C GLN A 151 -56.65 4.83 -12.31
N PHE A 152 -55.49 5.42 -11.96
CA PHE A 152 -55.23 5.86 -10.59
C PHE A 152 -56.14 7.02 -10.16
N ILE A 153 -56.39 7.99 -11.04
CA ILE A 153 -57.32 9.10 -10.76
C ILE A 153 -58.75 8.59 -10.56
N GLU A 154 -59.18 7.57 -11.33
CA GLU A 154 -60.50 6.95 -11.17
C GLU A 154 -60.61 6.17 -9.86
N PHE A 155 -59.59 5.38 -9.52
CA PHE A 155 -59.53 4.68 -8.22
C PHE A 155 -59.62 5.63 -7.03
N MET A 156 -58.94 6.79 -7.08
CA MET A 156 -58.96 7.80 -6.00
C MET A 156 -60.28 8.59 -5.93
N LYS A 157 -61.18 8.46 -6.91
CA LYS A 157 -62.51 9.08 -6.92
C LYS A 157 -63.60 8.14 -6.38
N THR A 158 -63.25 6.88 -6.11
CA THR A 158 -64.13 5.90 -5.46
C THR A 158 -63.91 5.95 -3.94
#